data_AF-A0A959JMU2-F1
#
_entry.id   AF-A0A959JMU2-F1
#
_cell.length_a   1.000
_cell.length_b   1.000
_cell.length_c   1.000
_cell.angle_alpha   90.00
_cell.angle_beta   90.00
_cell.angle_gamma   90.00
#
_symmetry.space_group_name_H-M   'P 1'
#
loop_
_entity.id
_entity.type
_entity.pdbx_description
1 polymer ?
#
loop_
_entity_poly.entity_id
_entity_poly.type
_entity_poly.pdbx_seq_one_letter_code
_entity_poly.pdbx_strand_id
1 'polypeptide(L)'
;MTDQEYIALIALAQTPKVGPIIAKNLVSYCGGILEIFREKPQHLRKIPSVGDLIAKNIGLADFNAAEKEYKWIIKSEITPICYLESGYPSRFLPIESSPIIFYFKGNADLNPPRTVGIVGTRQPSIYGQSQCENIISSLKKFNVSII
;
A
#
# COMPACT_ATOMS: atom_id res chain seq x y z
N MET A 1 2.23 -12.70 -6.89
CA MET A 1 1.12 -12.42 -7.83
C MET A 1 1.63 -12.40 -9.28
N THR A 2 0.74 -12.41 -10.27
CA THR A 2 1.08 -12.19 -11.69
C THR A 2 1.14 -10.68 -12.02
N ASP A 3 1.84 -10.31 -13.08
CA ASP A 3 1.90 -8.92 -13.58
C ASP A 3 0.51 -8.33 -13.83
N GLN A 4 -0.42 -9.12 -14.39
CA GLN A 4 -1.79 -8.68 -14.63
C GLN A 4 -2.53 -8.34 -13.33
N GLU A 5 -2.31 -9.11 -12.27
CA GLU A 5 -2.92 -8.81 -10.98
C GLU A 5 -2.33 -7.55 -10.34
N TYR A 6 -1.03 -7.27 -10.50
CA TYR A 6 -0.44 -5.99 -10.06
C TYR A 6 -0.99 -4.81 -10.84
N ILE A 7 -1.11 -4.92 -12.17
CA ILE A 7 -1.70 -3.88 -13.02
C ILE A 7 -3.15 -3.61 -12.58
N ALA A 8 -3.94 -4.66 -12.35
CA ALA A 8 -5.31 -4.52 -11.86
C ALA A 8 -5.36 -3.90 -10.45
N LEU A 9 -4.43 -4.24 -9.56
CA LEU A 9 -4.33 -3.65 -8.23
C LEU A 9 -3.99 -2.15 -8.29
N ILE A 10 -3.09 -1.76 -9.19
CA ILE A 10 -2.74 -0.35 -9.46
C ILE A 10 -3.95 0.39 -10.04
N ALA A 11 -4.64 -0.20 -11.02
CA ALA A 11 -5.86 0.38 -11.59
C ALA A 11 -6.93 0.59 -10.52
N LEU A 12 -7.09 -0.36 -9.60
CA LEU A 12 -8.02 -0.25 -8.47
C LEU A 12 -7.63 0.89 -7.53
N ALA A 13 -6.34 1.00 -7.16
CA ALA A 13 -5.83 2.06 -6.31
C ALA A 13 -5.95 3.47 -6.93
N GLN A 14 -5.89 3.56 -8.26
CA GLN A 14 -6.06 4.80 -9.02
C GLN A 14 -7.54 5.13 -9.29
N THR A 15 -8.46 4.19 -9.08
CA THR A 15 -9.88 4.39 -9.35
C THR A 15 -10.46 5.48 -8.43
N PRO A 16 -11.11 6.52 -8.96
CA PRO A 16 -11.61 7.62 -8.14
C PRO A 16 -12.61 7.14 -7.09
N LYS A 17 -12.45 7.64 -5.87
CA LYS A 17 -13.27 7.30 -4.68
C LYS A 17 -13.10 5.86 -4.17
N VAL A 18 -12.15 5.08 -4.69
CA VAL A 18 -11.78 3.78 -4.15
C VAL A 18 -10.60 3.94 -3.20
N GLY A 19 -10.90 4.08 -1.91
CA GLY A 19 -9.89 4.03 -0.85
C GLY A 19 -9.54 2.59 -0.45
N PRO A 20 -8.52 2.39 0.42
CA PRO A 20 -8.06 1.06 0.79
C PRO A 20 -9.14 0.17 1.43
N ILE A 21 -10.03 0.74 2.24
CA ILE A 21 -11.14 0.02 2.86
C ILE A 21 -12.09 -0.53 1.79
N ILE A 22 -12.50 0.32 0.83
CA ILE A 22 -13.38 -0.07 -0.27
C ILE A 22 -12.69 -1.09 -1.17
N ALA A 23 -11.41 -0.89 -1.49
CA ALA A 23 -10.63 -1.84 -2.29
C ALA A 23 -10.55 -3.22 -1.62
N LYS A 24 -10.26 -3.30 -0.32
CA LYS A 24 -10.24 -4.57 0.41
C LYS A 24 -11.61 -5.25 0.44
N ASN A 25 -12.70 -4.48 0.61
CA ASN A 25 -14.06 -5.01 0.51
C ASN A 25 -14.33 -5.58 -0.89
N LEU A 26 -13.99 -4.82 -1.94
CA LEU A 26 -14.13 -5.28 -3.33
C LEU A 26 -13.41 -6.61 -3.57
N VAL A 27 -12.15 -6.72 -3.15
CA VAL A 27 -11.36 -7.96 -3.27
C VAL A 27 -12.01 -9.10 -2.49
N SER A 28 -12.43 -8.86 -1.25
CA SER A 28 -13.04 -9.88 -0.38
C SER A 28 -14.37 -10.40 -0.93
N TYR A 29 -15.22 -9.53 -1.50
CA TYR A 29 -16.55 -9.91 -1.99
C TYR A 29 -16.50 -10.48 -3.42
N CYS A 30 -15.59 -10.00 -4.28
CA CYS A 30 -15.46 -10.49 -5.65
C CYS A 30 -14.58 -11.75 -5.75
N GLY A 31 -13.84 -12.11 -4.70
CA GLY A 31 -13.00 -13.31 -4.66
C GLY A 31 -11.67 -13.19 -5.41
N GLY A 32 -11.27 -11.98 -5.80
CA GLY A 32 -10.01 -11.74 -6.49
C GLY A 32 -9.90 -10.32 -7.05
N ILE A 33 -8.68 -9.85 -7.29
CA ILE A 33 -8.41 -8.49 -7.79
C ILE A 33 -8.92 -8.32 -9.23
N LEU A 34 -8.67 -9.32 -10.08
CA LEU A 34 -9.12 -9.30 -11.49
C LEU A 34 -10.65 -9.38 -11.60
N GLU A 35 -11.30 -10.12 -10.70
CA GLU A 35 -12.73 -10.36 -10.74
C GLU A 35 -13.55 -9.09 -10.50
N ILE A 36 -13.01 -8.11 -9.75
CA ILE A 36 -13.64 -6.80 -9.53
C ILE A 36 -13.99 -6.12 -10.85
N PHE A 37 -13.11 -6.22 -11.86
CA PHE A 37 -13.28 -5.58 -13.16
C PHE A 37 -14.08 -6.41 -14.16
N ARG A 38 -14.32 -7.69 -13.85
CA ARG A 38 -15.17 -8.60 -14.63
C ARG A 38 -16.61 -8.62 -14.12
N GLU A 39 -16.80 -8.19 -12.88
CA GLU A 39 -18.10 -8.23 -12.20
C GLU A 39 -19.08 -7.20 -12.76
N LYS A 40 -20.37 -7.53 -12.74
CA LYS A 40 -21.42 -6.63 -13.20
C LYS A 40 -21.60 -5.47 -12.21
N PRO A 41 -21.84 -4.23 -12.66
CA PRO A 41 -22.10 -3.10 -11.77
C PRO A 41 -23.25 -3.31 -10.77
N GLN A 42 -24.21 -4.18 -11.09
CA GLN A 42 -25.32 -4.55 -10.20
C GLN A 42 -24.86 -5.36 -8.97
N HIS A 43 -23.82 -6.18 -9.11
CA HIS A 43 -23.26 -6.95 -8.01
C HIS A 43 -22.28 -6.11 -7.18
N LEU A 44 -21.46 -5.28 -7.85
CA LEU A 44 -20.58 -4.33 -7.16
C LEU A 44 -21.33 -3.43 -6.18
N ARG A 45 -22.52 -2.96 -6.56
CA ARG A 45 -23.37 -2.10 -5.71
C ARG A 45 -23.93 -2.76 -4.45
N LYS A 46 -23.85 -4.08 -4.33
CA LYS A 46 -24.24 -4.82 -3.12
C LYS A 46 -23.11 -4.86 -2.08
N ILE A 47 -21.90 -4.47 -2.48
CA ILE A 47 -20.72 -4.48 -1.61
C ILE A 47 -20.79 -3.25 -0.69
N PRO A 48 -20.49 -3.39 0.62
CA PRO A 48 -20.51 -2.27 1.56
C PRO A 48 -19.70 -1.08 1.06
N SER A 49 -20.29 0.11 1.18
CA SER A 49 -19.68 1.39 0.78
C SER A 49 -19.43 1.56 -0.73
N VAL A 50 -19.95 0.67 -1.58
CA VAL A 50 -19.87 0.77 -3.04
C VAL A 50 -21.22 1.23 -3.60
N GLY A 51 -21.34 2.53 -3.93
CA GLY A 51 -22.51 3.09 -4.61
C GLY A 51 -22.40 3.09 -6.13
N ASP A 52 -23.43 3.60 -6.82
CA ASP A 52 -23.47 3.70 -8.29
C ASP A 52 -22.23 4.40 -8.89
N LEU A 53 -21.78 5.48 -8.24
CA LEU A 53 -20.61 6.24 -8.70
C LEU A 53 -19.33 5.39 -8.69
N ILE A 54 -19.10 4.63 -7.62
CA ILE A 54 -17.91 3.79 -7.48
C ILE A 54 -17.98 2.62 -8.46
N ALA A 55 -19.13 1.95 -8.55
CA ALA A 55 -19.33 0.86 -9.52
C ALA A 55 -19.11 1.33 -10.96
N LYS A 56 -19.57 2.55 -11.30
CA LYS A 56 -19.30 3.17 -12.60
C LYS A 56 -17.80 3.46 -12.79
N ASN A 57 -17.12 4.01 -11.79
CA ASN A 57 -15.69 4.31 -11.87
C ASN A 57 -14.84 3.05 -12.05
N ILE A 58 -15.19 1.94 -11.40
CA ILE A 58 -14.53 0.64 -11.58
C ILE A 58 -14.65 0.19 -13.05
N GLY A 59 -15.83 0.32 -13.65
CA GLY A 59 -16.03 0.00 -15.07
C GLY A 59 -15.32 0.95 -16.04
N LEU A 60 -14.82 2.09 -15.55
CA LEU A 60 -14.06 3.09 -16.31
C LEU A 60 -12.58 3.13 -15.88
N ALA A 61 -12.10 2.12 -15.15
CA ALA A 61 -10.72 2.08 -14.69
C ALA A 61 -9.74 2.09 -15.87
N ASP A 62 -8.71 2.94 -15.75
CA ASP A 62 -7.73 3.14 -16.82
C ASP A 62 -6.59 2.12 -16.70
N PHE A 63 -6.78 0.96 -17.33
CA PHE A 63 -5.76 -0.09 -17.38
C PHE A 63 -4.52 0.32 -18.16
N ASN A 64 -4.61 1.23 -19.13
CA ASN A 64 -3.45 1.70 -19.88
C ASN A 64 -2.55 2.56 -18.99
N ALA A 65 -3.14 3.44 -18.18
CA ALA A 65 -2.40 4.20 -17.18
C ALA A 65 -1.75 3.29 -16.13
N ALA A 66 -2.49 2.30 -15.63
CA ALA A 66 -1.98 1.34 -14.65
C ALA A 66 -0.83 0.48 -15.21
N GLU A 67 -0.91 0.02 -16.46
CA GLU A 67 0.16 -0.73 -17.11
C GLU A 67 1.41 0.13 -17.31
N LYS A 68 1.24 1.40 -17.72
CA LYS A 68 2.36 2.35 -17.84
C LYS A 68 3.04 2.60 -16.50
N GLU A 69 2.25 2.76 -15.43
CA GLU A 69 2.76 2.92 -14.07
C GLU A 69 3.51 1.66 -13.62
N TYR A 70 2.96 0.47 -13.84
CA TYR A 70 3.61 -0.80 -13.50
C TYR A 70 4.97 -0.96 -14.22
N LYS A 71 5.02 -0.66 -15.52
CA LYS A 71 6.29 -0.66 -16.28
C LYS A 71 7.30 0.33 -15.71
N TRP A 72 6.85 1.50 -15.27
CA TRP A 72 7.73 2.48 -14.63
C TRP A 72 8.24 2.01 -13.26
N ILE A 73 7.39 1.38 -12.45
CA ILE A 73 7.74 0.79 -11.15
C ILE A 73 8.88 -0.23 -11.32
N ILE A 74 8.69 -1.19 -12.24
CA ILE A 74 9.69 -2.24 -12.49
C ILE A 74 10.98 -1.63 -13.05
N LYS A 75 10.89 -0.72 -14.02
CA LYS A 75 12.07 -0.02 -14.58
C LYS A 75 12.83 0.79 -13.53
N SER A 76 12.14 1.29 -12.52
CA SER A 76 12.72 2.11 -11.45
C SER A 76 13.26 1.29 -10.28
N GLU A 77 13.28 -0.03 -10.40
CA GLU A 77 13.70 -0.98 -9.37
C GLU A 77 12.88 -0.81 -8.07
N ILE A 78 11.59 -0.54 -8.24
CA ILE A 78 10.62 -0.50 -7.14
C ILE A 78 9.90 -1.85 -7.12
N THR A 79 9.83 -2.46 -5.94
CA THR A 79 9.09 -3.70 -5.69
C THR A 79 7.69 -3.34 -5.19
N PRO A 80 6.63 -3.57 -5.98
CA PRO A 80 5.27 -3.49 -5.48
C PRO A 80 4.95 -4.74 -4.66
N ILE A 81 4.31 -4.55 -3.50
CA ILE A 81 3.93 -5.64 -2.60
C ILE A 81 2.45 -5.50 -2.27
N CYS A 82 1.65 -6.50 -2.61
CA CYS A 82 0.23 -6.51 -2.29
C CYS A 82 0.00 -6.89 -0.82
N TYR A 83 -1.06 -6.35 -0.21
CA TYR A 83 -1.44 -6.66 1.18
C TYR A 83 -1.78 -8.13 1.45
N LEU A 84 -1.99 -8.93 0.39
CA LEU A 84 -2.22 -10.37 0.47
C LEU A 84 -0.92 -11.19 0.44
N GLU A 85 0.23 -10.57 0.16
CA GLU A 85 1.51 -11.26 0.05
C GLU A 85 2.26 -11.30 1.38
N SER A 86 2.98 -12.39 1.63
CA SER A 86 3.75 -12.57 2.87
C SER A 86 4.86 -11.54 3.08
N GLY A 87 5.32 -10.90 1.99
CA GLY A 87 6.31 -9.82 2.03
C GLY A 87 5.75 -8.47 2.48
N TYR A 88 4.43 -8.33 2.61
CA TYR A 88 3.81 -7.09 3.05
C TYR A 88 4.20 -6.76 4.50
N PRO A 89 4.44 -5.49 4.87
CA PRO A 89 4.84 -5.17 6.23
C PRO A 89 3.71 -5.50 7.21
N SER A 90 3.93 -6.50 8.06
CA SER A 90 2.96 -7.08 8.98
C SER A 90 2.32 -6.06 9.93
N ARG A 91 3.06 -5.00 10.29
CA ARG A 91 2.57 -3.89 11.11
C ARG A 91 1.43 -3.10 10.46
N PHE A 92 1.24 -3.17 9.14
CA PHE A 92 0.09 -2.57 8.45
C PHE A 92 -1.15 -3.46 8.41
N LEU A 93 -1.01 -4.79 8.60
CA LEU A 93 -2.15 -5.72 8.54
C LEU A 93 -3.30 -5.38 9.50
N PRO A 94 -3.06 -5.03 10.78
CA PRO A 94 -4.16 -4.71 11.70
C PRO A 94 -4.81 -3.34 11.42
N ILE A 95 -4.21 -2.50 10.56
CA ILE A 95 -4.74 -1.18 10.23
C ILE A 95 -5.76 -1.35 9.10
N GLU A 96 -7.03 -1.09 9.39
CA GLU A 96 -8.14 -1.26 8.43
C GLU A 96 -7.88 -0.48 7.13
N SER A 97 -7.43 0.77 7.26
CA SER A 97 -7.11 1.67 6.15
C SER A 97 -5.70 1.50 5.55
N SER A 98 -4.97 0.44 5.90
CA SER A 98 -3.64 0.20 5.32
C SER A 98 -3.68 0.04 3.80
N PRO A 99 -2.64 0.49 3.09
CA PRO A 99 -2.64 0.51 1.63
C PRO A 99 -2.71 -0.90 1.05
N ILE A 100 -3.45 -1.07 -0.05
CA ILE A 100 -3.55 -2.37 -0.74
C ILE A 100 -2.27 -2.75 -1.48
N ILE A 101 -1.43 -1.76 -1.80
CA ILE A 101 -0.13 -1.93 -2.46
C ILE A 101 0.91 -1.08 -1.72
N PHE A 102 2.02 -1.71 -1.36
CA PHE A 102 3.18 -1.07 -0.73
C PHE A 102 4.33 -1.04 -1.72
N TYR A 103 4.80 0.16 -2.07
CA TYR A 103 5.92 0.33 -3.01
C TYR A 103 7.23 0.42 -2.23
N PHE A 104 8.11 -0.54 -2.44
CA PHE A 104 9.38 -0.65 -1.73
C PHE A 104 10.57 -0.44 -2.66
N LYS A 105 11.57 0.33 -2.23
CA LYS A 105 12.83 0.50 -2.95
C LYS A 105 14.00 0.41 -1.98
N GLY A 106 14.99 -0.41 -2.31
CA GLY A 106 16.20 -0.62 -1.51
C GLY A 106 16.32 -2.07 -1.02
N ASN A 107 17.13 -2.25 0.02
CA ASN A 107 17.43 -3.56 0.59
C ASN A 107 17.30 -3.50 2.11
N ALA A 108 16.11 -3.84 2.61
CA ALA A 108 15.78 -3.82 4.02
C ALA A 108 14.74 -4.91 4.30
N ASP A 109 14.85 -5.52 5.48
CA ASP A 109 13.75 -6.30 6.03
C ASP A 109 12.60 -5.34 6.36
N LEU A 110 11.39 -5.62 5.84
CA LEU A 110 10.18 -4.86 6.13
C LEU A 110 9.52 -5.30 7.44
N ASN A 111 9.93 -6.43 7.99
CA ASN A 111 9.42 -7.04 9.21
C ASN A 111 10.51 -7.29 10.28
N PRO A 112 11.43 -6.33 10.55
CA PRO A 112 12.41 -6.52 11.59
C PRO A 112 11.72 -6.69 12.95
N PRO A 113 12.33 -7.47 13.85
CA PRO A 113 11.72 -7.86 15.12
C PRO A 113 11.55 -6.67 16.08
N ARG A 114 12.39 -5.63 15.97
CA ARG A 114 12.35 -4.43 16.81
C ARG A 114 12.43 -3.18 15.96
N THR A 115 11.48 -2.27 16.18
CA THR A 115 11.42 -0.99 15.46
C THR A 115 11.17 0.15 16.42
N VAL A 116 11.78 1.32 16.16
CA VAL A 116 11.48 2.58 16.84
C VAL A 116 11.24 3.65 15.79
N GLY A 117 10.04 4.24 15.83
CA GLY A 117 9.70 5.39 14.99
C GLY A 117 10.26 6.68 15.59
N ILE A 118 11.03 7.46 14.84
CA ILE A 118 11.55 8.76 15.31
C ILE A 118 10.99 9.89 14.45
N VAL A 119 10.17 10.74 15.06
CA VAL A 119 9.61 11.94 14.44
C VAL A 119 10.09 13.19 15.17
N GLY A 120 10.13 14.33 14.47
CA GLY A 120 10.60 15.60 15.04
C GLY A 120 10.14 16.81 14.22
N THR A 121 10.47 18.00 14.72
CA THR A 121 10.22 19.26 13.98
C THR A 121 11.04 19.32 12.69
N ARG A 122 10.47 19.95 11.65
CA ARG A 122 11.19 20.24 10.37
C ARG A 122 12.31 21.27 10.53
N GLN A 123 12.30 22.03 11.63
CA GLN A 123 13.33 23.02 11.98
C GLN A 123 13.87 22.70 13.39
N PRO A 124 14.68 21.64 13.53
CA PRO A 124 15.22 21.27 14.82
C PRO A 124 16.32 22.25 15.24
N SER A 125 16.31 22.62 16.51
CA SER A 125 17.45 23.32 17.12
C SER A 125 18.68 22.39 17.16
N ILE A 126 19.88 22.98 17.26
CA ILE A 126 21.13 22.22 17.43
C ILE A 126 21.04 21.27 18.63
N TYR A 127 20.44 21.74 19.72
CA TYR A 127 20.19 20.91 20.90
C TYR A 127 19.31 19.70 20.57
N GLY A 128 18.19 19.90 19.84
CA GLY A 128 17.30 18.80 19.45
C GLY A 128 17.97 17.77 18.55
N GLN A 129 18.82 18.21 17.61
CA GLN A 129 19.62 17.32 16.76
C GLN A 129 20.56 16.46 17.60
N SER A 130 21.33 17.09 18.51
CA SER A 130 22.26 16.40 19.39
C SER A 130 21.55 15.38 20.31
N GLN A 131 20.38 15.72 20.85
CA GLN A 131 19.60 14.76 21.64
C GLN A 131 19.13 13.57 20.80
N CYS A 132 18.67 13.81 19.57
CA CYS A 132 18.27 12.74 18.65
C CYS A 132 19.43 11.78 18.35
N GLU A 133 20.62 12.33 18.05
CA GLU A 133 21.83 11.53 17.82
C GLU A 133 22.20 10.67 19.03
N ASN A 134 22.13 11.24 20.24
CA ASN A 134 22.40 10.51 21.49
C ASN A 134 21.40 9.36 21.71
N ILE A 135 20.11 9.59 21.43
CA ILE A 135 19.08 8.56 21.52
C ILE A 135 19.35 7.43 20.52
N ILE A 136 19.59 7.76 19.25
CA ILE A 136 19.88 6.78 18.20
C ILE A 136 21.14 5.97 18.54
N SER A 137 22.21 6.64 18.98
CA SER A 137 23.45 5.99 19.38
C SER A 137 23.23 4.98 20.52
N SER A 138 22.45 5.38 21.53
CA SER A 138 22.09 4.52 22.66
C SER A 138 21.21 3.34 22.27
N LEU A 139 20.44 3.46 21.19
CA LEU A 139 19.56 2.42 20.68
C LEU A 139 20.29 1.31 19.90
N LYS A 140 21.47 1.59 19.32
CA LYS A 140 22.22 0.64 18.47
C LYS A 140 22.42 -0.74 19.13
N LYS A 141 22.71 -0.77 20.44
CA LYS A 141 22.97 -2.01 21.20
C LYS A 141 21.75 -2.94 21.32
N PHE A 142 20.55 -2.47 20.98
CA PHE A 142 19.31 -3.26 21.09
C PHE A 142 18.89 -3.94 19.78
N ASN A 143 19.71 -3.83 18.72
CA ASN A 143 19.43 -4.34 17.38
C ASN A 143 18.02 -3.92 16.89
N VAL A 144 17.81 -2.61 16.84
CA VAL A 144 16.53 -2.00 16.47
C VAL A 144 16.66 -1.30 15.13
N SER A 145 15.64 -1.46 14.27
CA SER A 145 15.50 -0.68 13.04
C SER A 145 14.83 0.65 13.37
N ILE A 146 15.48 1.75 13.03
CA ILE A 146 14.86 3.08 13.13
C ILE A 146 13.99 3.30 11.89
N ILE A 147 12.74 3.72 12.10
CA ILE A 147 11.74 4.02 11.06
C ILE A 147 11.38 5.51 11.12
#